data_AF-A0A2J4XXL2-F1
#
_entry.id   AF-A0A2J4XXL2-F1
#
_cell.length_a   1.000
_cell.length_b   1.000
_cell.length_c   1.000
_cell.angle_alpha   90.00
_cell.angle_beta   90.00
_cell.angle_gamma   90.00
#
_symmetry.space_group_name_H-M   'P 1'
#
loop_
_entity.id
_entity.type
_entity.pdbx_description
1 polymer ?
#
loop_
_entity_poly.entity_id
_entity_poly.type
_entity_poly.pdbx_seq_one_letter_code
_entity_poly.pdbx_strand_id
1 'polypeptide(L)'
;LLTARHWSQPVEWAIHAPIAREKGIPAQAVQAINERRQPEALAADEWVVYHFCQQLHQHKKVSDDIWQQAIDLWGEKGVVDLIGINGYYSFLSMIMNGAQTPVPDTRDFILPA
;
A
#
# COMPACT_ATOMS: atom_id res chain seq x y z
N LEU A 1 0.41 1.10 -3.03
CA LEU A 1 -1.00 1.55 -2.93
C LEU A 1 -1.45 1.82 -1.49
N LEU A 2 -1.30 0.87 -0.56
CA LEU A 2 -1.72 1.10 0.84
C LEU A 2 -1.02 2.30 1.49
N THR A 3 0.31 2.40 1.35
CA THR A 3 1.10 3.54 1.84
C THR A 3 0.65 4.86 1.20
N ALA A 4 0.57 4.91 -0.13
CA ALA A 4 0.08 6.08 -0.86
C ALA A 4 -1.31 6.52 -0.36
N ARG A 5 -2.23 5.58 -0.14
CA ARG A 5 -3.55 5.94 0.40
C ARG A 5 -3.50 6.38 1.85
N HIS A 6 -2.69 5.74 2.69
CA HIS A 6 -2.51 6.14 4.09
C HIS A 6 -2.12 7.62 4.19
N TRP A 7 -1.17 8.06 3.35
CA TRP A 7 -0.69 9.44 3.26
C TRP A 7 -1.51 10.37 2.37
N SER A 8 -2.60 9.87 1.77
CA SER A 8 -3.35 10.58 0.73
C SER A 8 -2.45 11.16 -0.40
N GLN A 9 -1.43 10.41 -0.81
CA GLN A 9 -0.38 10.85 -1.74
C GLN A 9 -0.82 10.64 -3.21
N PRO A 10 -1.04 11.72 -4.00
CA PRO A 10 -1.65 11.61 -5.33
C PRO A 10 -0.69 11.17 -6.44
N VAL A 11 0.61 11.50 -6.35
CA VAL A 11 1.63 11.12 -7.35
C VAL A 11 1.88 9.61 -7.36
N GLU A 12 2.16 9.04 -6.20
CA GLU A 12 2.31 7.59 -5.99
C GLU A 12 1.05 6.85 -6.41
N TRP A 13 -0.13 7.38 -6.07
CA TRP A 13 -1.38 6.77 -6.49
C TRP A 13 -1.52 6.72 -8.01
N ALA A 14 -1.36 7.87 -8.68
CA ALA A 14 -1.44 8.01 -10.13
C ALA A 14 -0.47 7.07 -10.88
N ILE A 15 0.74 6.87 -10.34
CA ILE A 15 1.74 5.99 -10.95
C ILE A 15 1.46 4.52 -10.64
N HIS A 16 1.16 4.16 -9.39
CA HIS A 16 1.11 2.76 -8.96
C HIS A 16 -0.24 2.09 -9.15
N ALA A 17 -1.37 2.81 -9.20
CA ALA A 17 -2.68 2.22 -9.46
C ALA A 17 -2.77 1.51 -10.83
N PRO A 18 -2.32 2.10 -11.95
CA PRO A 18 -2.30 1.39 -13.23
C PRO A 18 -1.33 0.20 -13.21
N ILE A 19 -0.14 0.36 -12.62
CA ILE A 19 0.85 -0.73 -12.50
C ILE A 19 0.29 -1.91 -11.71
N ALA A 20 -0.40 -1.65 -10.59
CA ALA A 20 -1.00 -2.71 -9.78
C ALA A 20 -1.99 -3.55 -10.60
N ARG A 21 -2.86 -2.90 -11.39
CA ARG A 21 -3.80 -3.59 -12.27
C ARG A 21 -3.09 -4.37 -13.38
N GLU A 22 -2.04 -3.79 -13.99
CA GLU A 22 -1.22 -4.48 -15.00
C GLU A 22 -0.55 -5.75 -14.43
N LYS A 23 -0.14 -5.71 -13.17
CA LYS A 23 0.50 -6.84 -12.48
C LYS A 23 -0.50 -7.84 -11.87
N GLY A 24 -1.80 -7.67 -12.13
CA GLY A 24 -2.82 -8.65 -11.76
C GLY A 24 -3.60 -8.34 -10.49
N ILE A 25 -3.33 -7.22 -9.80
CA ILE A 25 -4.17 -6.81 -8.67
C ILE A 25 -5.58 -6.45 -9.19
N PRO A 26 -6.65 -7.06 -8.66
CA PRO A 26 -8.00 -6.80 -9.14
C PRO A 26 -8.37 -5.31 -9.04
N ALA A 27 -9.04 -4.79 -10.08
CA ALA A 27 -9.48 -3.39 -10.10
C ALA A 27 -10.36 -3.04 -8.89
N GLN A 28 -11.21 -3.98 -8.46
CA GLN A 28 -12.04 -3.85 -7.25
C GLN A 28 -11.21 -3.69 -5.97
N ALA A 29 -10.05 -4.34 -5.87
CA ALA A 29 -9.16 -4.21 -4.72
C ALA A 29 -8.47 -2.85 -4.71
N VAL A 30 -7.98 -2.39 -5.88
CA VAL A 30 -7.42 -1.02 -6.03
C VAL A 30 -8.47 0.03 -5.65
N GLN A 31 -9.71 -0.13 -6.10
CA GLN A 31 -10.82 0.76 -5.76
C GLN A 31 -11.13 0.73 -4.26
N ALA A 32 -11.27 -0.45 -3.67
CA ALA A 32 -11.52 -0.59 -2.23
C ALA A 32 -10.43 0.10 -1.40
N ILE A 33 -9.16 -0.06 -1.78
CA ILE A 33 -8.04 0.65 -1.13
C ILE A 33 -8.25 2.17 -1.25
N ASN A 34 -8.57 2.70 -2.44
CA ASN A 34 -8.79 4.15 -2.62
C ASN A 34 -9.92 4.68 -1.72
N GLU A 35 -10.99 3.90 -1.60
CA GLU A 35 -12.15 4.18 -0.75
C GLU A 35 -11.88 3.95 0.75
N ARG A 36 -10.66 3.56 1.13
CA ARG A 36 -10.28 3.16 2.49
C ARG A 36 -11.16 2.02 3.05
N ARG A 37 -11.69 1.18 2.17
CA ARG A 37 -12.39 -0.06 2.52
C ARG A 37 -11.45 -1.24 2.42
N GLN A 38 -11.76 -2.29 3.18
CA GLN A 38 -11.05 -3.55 3.03
C GLN A 38 -11.37 -4.18 1.67
N PRO A 39 -10.35 -4.54 0.87
CA PRO A 39 -10.54 -5.34 -0.34
C PRO A 39 -11.12 -6.71 -0.02
N GLU A 40 -12.04 -7.17 -0.86
CA GLU A 40 -12.63 -8.51 -0.77
C GLU A 40 -11.92 -9.47 -1.73
N ALA A 41 -11.94 -10.75 -1.38
CA ALA A 41 -11.41 -11.84 -2.22
C ALA A 41 -9.95 -11.67 -2.66
N LEU A 42 -9.09 -11.17 -1.76
CA LEU A 42 -7.64 -11.15 -1.95
C LEU A 42 -7.09 -12.58 -1.99
N ALA A 43 -6.04 -12.79 -2.78
CA ALA A 43 -5.23 -13.99 -2.66
C ALA A 43 -4.57 -14.06 -1.27
N ALA A 44 -4.14 -15.26 -0.86
CA ALA A 44 -3.64 -15.47 0.51
C ALA A 44 -2.43 -14.57 0.84
N ASP A 45 -1.50 -14.43 -0.11
CA ASP A 45 -0.34 -13.56 -0.01
C ASP A 45 -0.71 -12.07 -0.01
N GLU A 46 -1.62 -11.66 -0.91
CA GLU A 46 -2.15 -10.29 -0.95
C GLU A 46 -2.87 -9.90 0.35
N TRP A 47 -3.61 -10.83 0.96
CA TRP A 47 -4.29 -10.63 2.23
C TRP A 47 -3.28 -10.33 3.34
N VAL A 48 -2.19 -11.10 3.41
CA VAL A 48 -1.11 -10.86 4.38
C VAL A 48 -0.45 -9.50 4.12
N VAL A 49 -0.11 -9.15 2.88
CA VAL A 49 0.46 -7.84 2.54
C VAL A 49 -0.48 -6.70 2.95
N TYR A 50 -1.77 -6.82 2.67
CA TYR A 50 -2.78 -5.82 3.02
C TYR A 50 -2.80 -5.57 4.54
N HIS A 51 -2.96 -6.63 5.34
CA HIS A 51 -3.05 -6.50 6.80
C HIS A 51 -1.73 -6.07 7.42
N PHE A 52 -0.60 -6.56 6.91
CA PHE A 52 0.72 -6.14 7.38
C PHE A 52 0.90 -4.63 7.19
N CYS A 53 0.66 -4.11 5.99
CA CYS A 53 0.78 -2.68 5.70
C CYS A 53 -0.22 -1.86 6.52
N GLN A 54 -1.47 -2.31 6.63
CA GLN A 54 -2.52 -1.63 7.38
C GLN A 54 -2.18 -1.53 8.86
N GLN A 55 -1.75 -2.64 9.49
CA GLN A 55 -1.39 -2.68 10.90
C GLN A 55 -0.14 -1.83 11.18
N LEU A 56 0.88 -1.94 10.32
CA LEU A 56 2.11 -1.17 10.48
C LEU A 56 1.83 0.35 10.41
N HIS A 57 1.01 0.80 9.47
CA HIS A 57 0.65 2.21 9.34
C HIS A 57 -0.28 2.70 10.45
N GLN A 58 -1.30 1.93 10.83
CA GLN A 58 -2.33 2.37 11.78
C GLN A 58 -1.92 2.16 13.24
N HIS A 59 -1.36 0.99 13.56
CA HIS A 59 -1.06 0.59 14.93
C HIS A 59 0.42 0.73 15.28
N LYS A 60 1.29 1.05 14.30
CA LYS A 60 2.74 1.17 14.47
C LYS A 60 3.40 -0.13 14.93
N LYS A 61 2.70 -1.25 14.76
CA LYS A 61 3.12 -2.61 15.07
C LYS A 61 2.33 -3.58 14.21
N VAL A 62 2.91 -4.74 13.95
CA VAL A 62 2.25 -5.88 13.30
C VAL A 62 2.02 -6.95 14.37
N SER A 63 0.85 -7.59 14.35
CA SER A 63 0.55 -8.71 15.25
C SER A 63 1.41 -9.94 14.95
N ASP A 64 1.68 -10.76 15.97
CA ASP A 64 2.50 -11.97 15.84
C ASP A 64 1.95 -12.95 14.80
N ASP A 65 0.63 -13.05 14.67
CA ASP A 65 -0.04 -13.90 13.67
C ASP A 65 0.29 -13.44 12.23
N ILE A 66 0.09 -12.15 11.92
CA ILE A 66 0.42 -11.60 10.60
C ILE A 66 1.93 -11.62 10.34
N TRP A 67 2.74 -11.38 11.37
CA TRP A 67 4.18 -11.49 11.29
C TRP A 67 4.60 -12.91 10.88
N GLN A 68 4.08 -13.94 11.56
CA GLN A 68 4.42 -15.32 11.28
C GLN A 68 3.96 -15.74 9.87
N GLN A 69 2.74 -15.37 9.47
CA GLN A 69 2.26 -15.64 8.11
C GLN A 69 3.14 -14.98 7.04
N ALA A 70 3.64 -13.76 7.29
CA ALA A 70 4.57 -13.09 6.38
C ALA A 70 5.94 -13.78 6.33
N ILE A 71 6.44 -14.27 7.47
CA ILE A 71 7.67 -15.07 7.53
C ILE A 71 7.50 -16.39 6.76
N ASP A 72 6.35 -17.06 6.88
CA ASP A 72 6.09 -18.32 6.19
C ASP A 72 6.05 -18.14 4.66
N LEU A 73 5.57 -16.99 4.19
CA LEU A 73 5.51 -16.66 2.76
C LEU A 73 6.84 -16.20 2.18
N TRP A 74 7.59 -15.35 2.89
CA TRP A 74 8.74 -14.62 2.31
C TRP A 74 10.04 -14.69 3.12
N GLY A 75 10.02 -15.33 4.28
CA GLY A 75 11.13 -15.36 5.24
C GLY A 75 11.46 -13.99 5.82
N GLU A 76 12.41 -13.97 6.76
CA GLU A 76 12.81 -12.73 7.46
C GLU A 76 13.27 -11.63 6.51
N LYS A 77 14.02 -11.97 5.46
CA LYS A 77 14.51 -10.99 4.48
C LYS A 77 13.35 -10.32 3.73
N GLY A 78 12.37 -11.10 3.26
CA GLY A 78 11.21 -10.55 2.57
C GLY A 78 10.34 -9.69 3.48
N VAL A 79 10.23 -10.04 4.77
CA VAL A 79 9.54 -9.20 5.75
C VAL A 79 10.29 -7.88 5.99
N VAL A 80 11.62 -7.91 6.08
CA VAL A 80 12.43 -6.67 6.17
C VAL A 80 12.25 -5.80 4.93
N ASP A 81 12.23 -6.38 3.73
CA ASP A 81 11.96 -5.65 2.50
C ASP A 81 10.55 -5.01 2.51
N LEU A 82 9.54 -5.74 2.99
CA LEU A 82 8.17 -5.22 3.12
C LEU A 82 8.07 -4.03 4.09
N ILE A 83 8.79 -4.08 5.21
CA ILE A 83 8.92 -2.94 6.15
C ILE A 83 9.64 -1.77 5.46
N GLY A 84 10.73 -2.05 4.77
CA GLY A 84 11.52 -1.07 4.03
C GLY A 84 10.67 -0.31 2.99
N ILE A 85 9.87 -1.03 2.21
CA ILE A 85 8.93 -0.44 1.24
C ILE A 85 7.92 0.47 1.94
N ASN A 86 7.34 0.04 3.06
CA ASN A 86 6.38 0.86 3.82
C ASN A 86 7.02 2.15 4.35
N GLY A 87 8.25 2.07 4.88
CA GLY A 87 8.99 3.21 5.40
C GLY A 87 9.44 4.18 4.30
N TYR A 88 10.05 3.65 3.24
CA TYR A 88 10.56 4.45 2.12
C TYR A 88 9.46 5.26 1.44
N TYR A 89 8.35 4.63 1.07
CA TYR A 89 7.24 5.34 0.44
C TYR A 89 6.48 6.25 1.41
N SER A 90 6.52 5.98 2.72
CA SER A 90 6.00 6.96 3.71
C SER A 90 6.83 8.22 3.74
N PHE A 91 8.16 8.08 3.78
CA PHE A 91 9.06 9.22 3.73
C PHE A 91 8.92 9.99 2.42
N LEU A 92 8.85 9.29 1.29
CA LEU A 92 8.64 9.91 -0.02
C LEU A 92 7.28 10.63 -0.07
N SER A 93 6.23 10.03 0.48
CA SER A 93 4.92 10.68 0.62
C SER A 93 4.97 11.97 1.44
N MET A 94 5.69 11.99 2.57
CA MET A 94 5.88 13.21 3.35
C MET A 94 6.54 14.32 2.52
N ILE A 95 7.60 13.99 1.78
CA ILE A 95 8.30 14.95 0.92
C ILE A 95 7.34 15.50 -0.13
N MET A 96 6.67 14.64 -0.89
CA MET A 96 5.85 15.08 -2.02
C MET A 96 4.60 15.84 -1.58
N ASN A 97 4.01 15.49 -0.44
CA ASN A 97 2.91 16.24 0.14
C ASN A 97 3.38 17.63 0.62
N GLY A 98 4.52 17.69 1.33
CA GLY A 98 5.07 18.96 1.81
C GLY A 98 5.53 19.88 0.67
N ALA A 99 6.12 19.32 -0.37
CA ALA A 99 6.60 20.05 -1.54
C ALA A 99 5.52 20.30 -2.60
N GLN A 100 4.30 19.78 -2.42
CA GLN A 100 3.20 19.89 -3.39
C GLN A 100 3.61 19.45 -4.81
N THR A 101 4.26 18.29 -4.89
CA THR A 101 4.77 17.74 -6.16
C THR A 101 3.63 17.58 -7.18
N PRO A 102 3.79 18.06 -8.43
CA PRO A 102 2.74 17.98 -9.43
C PRO A 102 2.39 16.53 -9.76
N VAL A 103 1.08 16.25 -9.83
CA VAL A 103 0.56 14.93 -10.16
C VAL A 103 0.77 14.69 -11.67
N PRO A 104 1.31 13.53 -12.07
CA PRO A 104 1.42 13.19 -13.48
C PRO A 104 0.03 13.05 -14.11
N ASP A 105 -0.06 13.36 -15.41
CA ASP A 105 -1.29 13.24 -16.18
C ASP A 105 -1.65 11.76 -16.41
N THR A 106 -2.45 11.22 -15.49
CA THR A 106 -2.97 9.84 -15.54
C THR A 106 -4.48 9.84 -15.29
N ARG A 107 -5.13 8.71 -15.59
CA ARG A 107 -6.56 8.54 -15.33
C ARG A 107 -6.88 8.12 -13.89
N ASP A 108 -5.86 7.84 -13.07
CA ASP A 108 -6.05 7.39 -11.69
C ASP A 108 -5.76 8.52 -10.72
N PHE A 109 -6.78 8.85 -9.93
CA PHE A 109 -6.68 9.87 -8.90
C PHE A 109 -7.09 9.31 -7.55
N ILE A 110 -6.51 9.91 -6.52
CA ILE A 110 -6.84 9.57 -5.15
C ILE A 110 -8.15 10.25 -4.75
N LEU A 111 -9.00 9.56 -4.00
CA LEU A 111 -10.19 10.20 -3.43
C LEU A 111 -9.78 11.22 -2.36
N PRO A 112 -10.56 12.30 -2.17
CA PRO A 112 -10.38 13.21 -1.03
C PRO A 112 -10.27 12.44 0.30
N ALA A 113 -9.55 13.04 1.25
CA ALA A 113 -9.33 12.46 2.57
C ALA A 113 -10.63 12.39 3.39
#